data_AF-A0A1G6Y5R7-F1
#
_entry.id   AF-A0A1G6Y5R7-F1
#
_cell.length_a   1.000
_cell.length_b   1.000
_cell.length_c   1.000
_cell.angle_alpha   90.00
_cell.angle_beta   90.00
_cell.angle_gamma   90.00
#
_symmetry.space_group_name_H-M   'P 1'
#
loop_
_entity.id
_entity.type
_entity.pdbx_description
1 polymer ?
#
loop_
_entity_poly.entity_id
_entity_poly.type
_entity_poly.pdbx_seq_one_letter_code
_entity_poly.pdbx_strand_id
1 'polypeptide(L)'
;MEVVGLAEVVGLAEVVGLAEVVGLADDVGLTEVVGLAEVVGLADDVGLTEVVGLAEVVGFAAEVVGATDVVGATDVVGATVVVVGATDVVGATVVVVGATVVVGATDVVGTTVVVGGTVVVGLTEVVGLPPPQ
;
A
#
# COMPACT_ATOMS: atom_id res chain seq x y z
N MET A 1 -5.04 9.79 -14.53
CA MET A 1 -5.75 10.82 -13.74
C MET A 1 -4.71 11.48 -12.87
N GLU A 2 -4.69 12.81 -12.82
CA GLU A 2 -3.78 13.58 -11.96
C GLU A 2 -4.64 14.46 -11.05
N VAL A 3 -4.42 14.38 -9.74
CA VAL A 3 -5.09 15.21 -8.74
C VAL A 3 -4.05 15.91 -7.89
N VAL A 4 -4.18 17.23 -7.75
CA VAL A 4 -3.32 18.04 -6.88
C VAL A 4 -4.18 18.77 -5.86
N GLY A 5 -3.94 18.54 -4.57
CA GLY A 5 -4.67 19.17 -3.48
C GLY A 5 -5.39 18.17 -2.58
N LEU A 6 -6.68 18.39 -2.33
CA LEU A 6 -7.52 17.48 -1.54
C LEU A 6 -8.30 16.59 -2.49
N ALA A 7 -8.19 15.28 -2.31
CA ALA A 7 -9.01 14.28 -2.97
C ALA A 7 -9.85 13.56 -1.92
N GLU A 8 -11.16 13.44 -2.16
CA GLU A 8 -12.05 12.63 -1.33
C GLU A 8 -12.86 11.73 -2.27
N VAL A 9 -12.77 10.42 -2.08
CA VAL A 9 -13.54 9.44 -2.86
C VAL A 9 -14.38 8.60 -1.91
N VAL A 10 -15.69 8.53 -2.19
CA VAL A 10 -16.62 7.69 -1.43
C VAL A 10 -17.36 6.76 -2.38
N GLY A 11 -17.28 5.45 -2.14
CA GLY A 11 -18.00 4.43 -2.88
C GLY A 11 -17.10 3.50 -3.68
N LEU A 12 -17.37 3.36 -4.98
CA LEU A 12 -16.59 2.51 -5.89
C LEU A 12 -15.73 3.37 -6.79
N ALA A 13 -14.43 3.10 -6.82
CA ALA A 13 -13.48 3.72 -7.73
C ALA A 13 -12.71 2.65 -8.50
N GLU A 14 -12.66 2.81 -9.83
CA GLU A 14 -11.85 1.96 -10.71
C GLU A 14 -10.97 2.87 -11.56
N VAL A 15 -9.66 2.62 -11.54
CA VAL A 15 -8.70 3.37 -12.35
C VAL A 15 -7.87 2.41 -13.19
N VAL A 16 -7.89 2.60 -14.51
CA VAL A 16 -7.06 1.85 -15.46
C VAL A 16 -6.05 2.80 -16.10
N GLY A 17 -4.77 2.46 -16.02
CA GLY A 17 -3.67 3.22 -16.63
C GLY A 17 -2.79 3.92 -15.60
N LEU A 18 -2.63 5.24 -15.74
CA LEU A 18 -1.78 6.05 -14.86
C LEU A 18 -2.66 6.84 -13.89
N ALA A 19 -2.38 6.75 -12.59
CA ALA A 19 -3.00 7.53 -11.53
C ALA A 19 -1.93 8.23 -10.70
N GLU A 20 -2.04 9.55 -10.54
CA GLU A 20 -1.15 10.37 -9.73
C GLU A 20 -1.99 11.23 -8.79
N VAL A 21 -1.69 11.18 -7.50
CA VAL A 21 -2.33 12.00 -6.47
C VAL A 21 -1.26 12.69 -5.63
N VAL A 22 -1.31 14.02 -5.58
CA VAL A 22 -0.38 14.85 -4.80
C VAL A 22 -1.17 15.69 -3.80
N GLY A 23 -0.99 15.43 -2.50
CA GLY A 23 -1.61 16.21 -1.42
C GLY A 23 -2.22 15.37 -0.30
N LEU A 24 -3.48 15.64 0.06
CA LEU A 24 -4.22 14.81 1.02
C LEU A 24 -5.27 14.01 0.25
N ALA A 25 -5.33 12.71 0.49
CA ALA A 25 -6.30 11.80 -0.12
C ALA A 25 -7.04 11.02 0.97
N ASP A 26 -8.37 11.08 0.94
CA ASP A 26 -9.23 10.29 1.83
C ASP A 26 -10.16 9.41 0.96
N ASP A 27 -9.94 8.09 0.97
CA ASP A 27 -10.75 7.15 0.19
C ASP A 27 -11.55 6.22 1.10
N VAL A 28 -12.86 6.14 0.90
CA VAL A 28 -13.76 5.26 1.65
C VAL A 28 -14.58 4.39 0.69
N GLY A 29 -14.32 3.07 0.70
CA GLY A 29 -15.11 2.11 -0.07
C GLY A 29 -14.31 1.02 -0.75
N LEU A 30 -14.61 0.73 -2.02
CA LEU A 30 -13.83 -0.22 -2.83
C LEU A 30 -13.06 0.53 -3.89
N THR A 31 -11.75 0.35 -3.90
CA THR A 31 -10.85 0.97 -4.87
C THR A 31 -10.08 -0.11 -5.62
N GLU A 32 -10.18 -0.11 -6.95
CA GLU A 32 -9.42 -0.98 -7.83
C GLU A 32 -8.53 -0.13 -8.75
N VAL A 33 -7.22 -0.42 -8.76
CA VAL A 33 -6.26 0.26 -9.63
C VAL A 33 -5.47 -0.76 -10.44
N VAL A 34 -5.53 -0.63 -11.77
CA VAL A 34 -4.77 -1.44 -12.71
C VAL A 34 -3.81 -0.55 -13.51
N GLY A 35 -2.50 -0.66 -13.25
CA GLY A 35 -1.48 0.08 -13.98
C GLY A 35 -0.40 0.68 -13.08
N LEU A 36 -0.09 1.96 -13.25
CA LEU A 36 0.85 2.70 -12.39
C LEU A 36 0.06 3.64 -11.47
N ALA A 37 0.30 3.52 -10.17
CA ALA A 37 -0.27 4.40 -9.16
C ALA A 37 0.86 5.12 -8.40
N GLU A 38 0.81 6.44 -8.35
CA GLU A 38 1.73 7.28 -7.57
C GLU A 38 0.93 8.14 -6.60
N VAL A 39 1.25 8.04 -5.31
CA VAL A 39 0.63 8.85 -4.25
C VAL A 39 1.72 9.58 -3.48
N VAL A 40 1.65 10.91 -3.46
CA VAL A 40 2.59 11.77 -2.73
C VAL A 40 1.84 12.63 -1.73
N GLY A 41 2.04 12.39 -0.43
CA GLY A 41 1.49 13.22 0.65
C GLY A 41 0.98 12.47 1.87
N LEU A 42 -0.24 12.77 2.32
CA LEU A 42 -0.93 11.98 3.35
C LEU A 42 -2.12 11.27 2.72
N ALA A 43 -2.33 10.02 3.09
CA ALA A 43 -3.41 9.20 2.55
C ALA A 43 -4.09 8.41 3.67
N ASP A 44 -5.42 8.50 3.76
CA ASP A 44 -6.24 7.72 4.68
C ASP A 44 -7.25 6.88 3.87
N ASP A 45 -7.06 5.56 3.86
CA ASP A 45 -7.87 4.62 3.10
C ASP A 45 -8.71 3.72 4.04
N VAL A 46 -10.02 3.67 3.83
CA VAL A 46 -10.93 2.80 4.59
C VAL A 46 -11.76 1.94 3.64
N GLY A 47 -11.51 0.62 3.65
CA GLY A 47 -12.32 -0.34 2.90
C GLY A 47 -11.52 -1.47 2.26
N LEU A 48 -11.85 -1.83 1.01
CA LEU A 48 -11.09 -2.83 0.26
C LEU A 48 -10.34 -2.15 -0.88
N THR A 49 -9.04 -2.38 -0.95
CA THR A 49 -8.18 -1.82 -1.98
C THR A 49 -7.48 -2.94 -2.73
N GLU A 50 -7.64 -2.97 -4.05
CA GLU A 50 -6.92 -3.89 -4.95
C GLU A 50 -6.03 -3.09 -5.91
N VAL A 51 -4.74 -3.39 -5.91
CA VAL A 51 -3.76 -2.76 -6.81
C VAL A 51 -3.03 -3.82 -7.62
N VAL A 52 -3.11 -3.70 -8.95
CA VAL A 52 -2.39 -4.56 -9.89
C VAL A 52 -1.45 -3.71 -10.74
N GLY A 53 -0.14 -3.89 -10.55
CA GLY A 53 0.89 -3.22 -11.35
C GLY A 53 2.04 -2.66 -10.52
N LEU A 54 2.39 -1.39 -10.76
CA LEU A 54 3.39 -0.69 -9.96
C LEU A 54 2.71 0.35 -9.08
N ALA A 55 3.01 0.33 -7.79
CA ALA A 55 2.52 1.31 -6.83
C ALA A 55 3.69 1.98 -6.12
N GLU A 56 3.73 3.31 -6.14
CA GLU A 56 4.69 4.12 -5.39
C GLU A 56 3.94 5.04 -4.43
N VAL A 57 4.25 4.95 -3.15
CA VAL A 57 3.64 5.78 -2.10
C VAL A 57 4.76 6.50 -1.35
N VAL A 58 4.73 7.82 -1.39
CA VAL A 58 5.70 8.68 -0.69
C VAL A 58 4.94 9.61 0.26
N GLY A 59 5.09 9.44 1.56
CA GLY A 59 4.25 10.18 2.51
C GLY A 59 4.76 10.25 3.95
N PHE A 60 4.22 11.18 4.72
CA PHE A 60 4.59 11.33 6.14
C PHE A 60 3.69 10.51 7.08
N ALA A 61 2.45 10.24 6.66
CA ALA A 61 1.52 9.33 7.33
C ALA A 61 0.58 8.72 6.29
N ALA A 62 0.43 7.40 6.35
CA ALA A 62 -0.63 6.68 5.66
C ALA A 62 -1.35 5.78 6.66
N GLU A 63 -2.67 5.90 6.75
CA GLU A 63 -3.51 4.98 7.52
C GLU A 63 -4.36 4.16 6.55
N VAL A 64 -4.31 2.84 6.68
CA VAL A 64 -5.09 1.92 5.86
C VAL A 64 -5.88 1.01 6.78
N VAL A 65 -7.20 1.07 6.70
CA VAL A 65 -8.10 0.25 7.51
C VAL A 65 -8.97 -0.60 6.59
N GLY A 66 -8.80 -1.92 6.65
CA GLY A 66 -9.60 -2.88 5.92
C GLY A 66 -8.78 -3.99 5.30
N ALA A 67 -9.08 -4.38 4.06
CA ALA A 67 -8.29 -5.39 3.36
C ALA A 67 -7.58 -4.77 2.16
N THR A 68 -6.31 -5.10 2.00
CA THR A 68 -5.50 -4.63 0.88
C THR A 68 -4.82 -5.78 0.17
N ASP A 69 -5.08 -5.87 -1.12
CA ASP A 69 -4.45 -6.85 -2.00
C ASP A 69 -3.58 -6.11 -3.02
N VAL A 70 -2.29 -6.41 -3.03
CA VAL A 70 -1.36 -5.79 -3.98
C VAL A 70 -0.59 -6.84 -4.77
N VAL A 71 -0.71 -6.77 -6.09
CA VAL A 71 -0.02 -7.65 -7.03
C VAL A 71 0.92 -6.83 -7.91
N GLY A 72 2.22 -7.08 -7.79
CA GLY A 72 3.24 -6.45 -8.64
C GLY A 72 4.41 -5.91 -7.84
N ALA A 73 4.87 -4.70 -8.16
CA ALA A 73 5.95 -4.07 -7.42
C ALA A 73 5.44 -2.88 -6.63
N THR A 74 5.87 -2.78 -5.38
CA THR A 74 5.47 -1.71 -4.47
C THR A 74 6.67 -1.08 -3.79
N ASP A 75 6.67 0.24 -3.77
CA ASP A 75 7.63 1.06 -3.04
C ASP A 75 6.87 2.00 -2.09
N VAL A 76 7.23 1.95 -0.81
CA VAL A 76 6.59 2.76 0.23
C VAL A 76 7.66 3.48 1.03
N VAL A 77 7.70 4.81 0.91
CA VAL A 77 8.67 5.65 1.61
C VAL A 77 7.92 6.59 2.54
N GLY A 78 8.08 6.44 3.85
CA GLY A 78 7.36 7.29 4.78
C GLY A 78 7.55 7.04 6.27
N ALA A 79 7.39 8.10 7.07
CA ALA A 79 7.72 8.07 8.50
C ALA A 79 6.78 7.20 9.34
N THR A 80 5.53 6.98 8.89
CA THR A 80 4.54 6.19 9.61
C THR A 80 3.50 5.59 8.67
N VAL A 81 3.44 4.26 8.57
CA VAL A 81 2.33 3.56 7.91
C VAL A 81 1.63 2.70 8.96
N VAL A 82 0.33 2.93 9.17
CA VAL A 82 -0.50 2.09 10.04
C VAL A 82 -1.45 1.31 9.16
N VAL A 83 -1.34 -0.01 9.18
CA VAL A 83 -2.27 -0.88 8.45
C VAL A 83 -3.05 -1.71 9.45
N VAL A 84 -4.37 -1.66 9.40
CA VAL A 84 -5.27 -2.43 10.25
C VAL A 84 -6.15 -3.31 9.38
N GLY A 85 -5.96 -4.61 9.46
CA GLY A 85 -6.78 -5.63 8.81
C GLY A 85 -5.97 -6.70 8.09
N ALA A 86 -6.41 -7.10 6.90
CA ALA A 86 -5.76 -8.15 6.12
C ALA A 86 -4.93 -7.54 4.99
N THR A 87 -3.69 -7.96 4.82
CA THR A 87 -2.83 -7.48 3.74
C THR A 87 -2.22 -8.65 2.99
N ASP A 88 -2.54 -8.79 1.71
CA ASP A 88 -1.93 -9.77 0.84
C ASP A 88 -1.06 -9.06 -0.20
N VAL A 89 0.23 -9.39 -0.23
CA VAL A 89 1.19 -8.78 -1.16
C VAL A 89 1.87 -9.87 -1.98
N VAL A 90 1.70 -9.83 -3.29
CA VAL A 90 2.33 -10.76 -4.23
C VAL A 90 3.25 -10.00 -5.18
N GLY A 91 4.56 -10.23 -5.05
CA GLY A 91 5.56 -9.71 -5.98
C GLY A 91 6.78 -9.13 -5.29
N ALA A 92 7.28 -8.02 -5.81
CA ALA A 92 8.50 -7.38 -5.32
C ALA A 92 8.17 -6.10 -4.57
N THR A 93 8.11 -6.19 -3.24
CA THR A 93 8.14 -5.03 -2.33
C THR A 93 9.57 -4.52 -2.25
N VAL A 94 9.86 -3.41 -2.91
CA VAL A 94 11.25 -3.01 -3.17
C VAL A 94 11.84 -2.22 -2.00
N VAL A 95 11.12 -1.33 -1.32
CA VAL A 95 11.57 -0.81 -0.02
C VAL A 95 10.39 -0.28 0.81
N VAL A 96 10.27 -0.68 2.08
CA VAL A 96 9.53 0.07 3.09
C VAL A 96 10.51 0.89 3.90
N VAL A 97 10.56 2.21 3.70
CA VAL A 97 11.46 3.09 4.48
C VAL A 97 10.67 3.82 5.55
N GLY A 98 10.90 3.49 6.83
CA GLY A 98 10.36 4.22 7.98
C GLY A 98 9.74 3.32 9.06
N ALA A 99 8.84 3.88 9.87
CA ALA A 99 8.15 3.11 10.90
C ALA A 99 6.82 2.57 10.35
N THR A 100 6.59 1.26 10.45
CA THR A 100 5.30 0.67 10.09
C THR A 100 4.71 -0.11 11.24
N VAL A 101 3.40 0.02 11.41
CA VAL A 101 2.62 -0.76 12.37
C VAL A 101 1.55 -1.50 11.59
N VAL A 102 1.59 -2.83 11.62
CA VAL A 102 0.55 -3.65 11.00
C VAL A 102 -0.21 -4.41 12.08
N VAL A 103 -1.53 -4.32 12.07
CA VAL A 103 -2.42 -4.99 13.00
C VAL A 103 -3.38 -5.88 12.21
N GLY A 104 -3.17 -7.20 12.29
CA GLY A 104 -4.02 -8.19 11.61
C GLY A 104 -3.22 -9.29 10.90
N ALA A 105 -3.73 -9.77 9.78
CA ALA A 105 -3.10 -10.86 9.02
C ALA A 105 -2.33 -10.27 7.84
N THR A 106 -1.08 -10.70 7.66
CA THR A 106 -0.24 -10.26 6.54
C THR A 106 0.35 -11.46 5.83
N ASP A 107 0.04 -11.64 4.56
CA ASP A 107 0.65 -12.67 3.73
C ASP A 107 1.48 -12.01 2.63
N VAL A 108 2.77 -12.33 2.58
CA VAL A 108 3.68 -11.77 1.59
C VAL A 108 4.35 -12.86 0.79
N VAL A 109 4.15 -12.85 -0.52
CA VAL A 109 4.77 -13.76 -1.48
C VAL A 109 5.77 -12.98 -2.34
N GLY A 110 7.05 -13.28 -2.19
CA GLY A 110 8.12 -12.69 -3.00
C GLY A 110 9.24 -12.08 -2.16
N THR A 111 9.74 -10.92 -2.58
CA THR A 111 10.90 -10.27 -1.92
C THR A 111 10.46 -9.00 -1.22
N THR A 112 10.77 -8.90 0.07
CA THR A 112 10.54 -7.71 0.90
C THR A 112 11.86 -7.16 1.40
N VAL A 113 12.11 -5.87 1.21
CA VAL A 113 13.18 -5.15 1.92
C VAL A 113 12.55 -4.08 2.80
N VAL A 114 12.81 -4.13 4.10
CA VAL A 114 12.34 -3.12 5.05
C VAL A 114 13.52 -2.40 5.66
N VAL A 115 13.50 -1.08 5.59
CA VAL A 115 14.51 -0.18 6.14
C VAL A 115 13.83 0.71 7.18
N GLY A 116 13.83 0.27 8.43
CA GLY A 116 13.21 1.01 9.53
C GLY A 116 12.66 0.09 10.61
N GLY A 117 11.69 0.58 11.38
CA GLY A 117 11.07 -0.18 12.46
C GLY A 117 9.72 -0.73 12.03
N THR A 118 9.57 -2.05 12.02
CA THR A 118 8.26 -2.68 11.82
C THR A 118 7.73 -3.22 13.14
N VAL A 119 6.45 -2.98 13.40
CA VAL A 119 5.71 -3.59 14.50
C VAL A 119 4.54 -4.33 13.89
N VAL A 120 4.51 -5.66 14.04
CA VAL A 120 3.37 -6.46 13.58
C VAL A 120 2.64 -7.06 14.77
N VAL A 121 1.34 -6.82 14.83
CA VAL A 121 0.42 -7.34 15.83
C VAL A 121 -0.58 -8.24 15.09
N GLY A 122 -0.25 -9.53 14.99
CA GLY A 122 -1.12 -10.51 14.37
C GLY A 122 -0.34 -11.65 13.71
N LEU A 123 -0.89 -12.22 12.64
CA LEU A 123 -0.29 -13.34 11.92
C LEU A 123 0.47 -12.84 10.69
N THR A 124 1.68 -13.35 10.50
CA THR A 124 2.54 -13.04 9.35
C THR A 124 2.95 -14.32 8.65
N GLU A 125 2.59 -14.48 7.37
CA GLU A 125 3.16 -15.48 6.48
C GLU A 125 4.07 -14.80 5.45
N VAL A 126 5.29 -15.32 5.29
CA VAL A 126 6.22 -14.83 4.27
C VAL A 126 6.72 -16.02 3.45
N VAL A 127 6.39 -16.04 2.16
CA VAL A 127 6.81 -17.06 1.20
C VAL A 127 7.84 -16.44 0.25
N GLY A 128 9.11 -16.61 0.57
CA GLY A 128 10.24 -16.14 -0.24
C GLY A 128 10.76 -17.19 -1.23
N LEU A 129 11.38 -16.72 -2.32
CA LEU A 129 12.22 -17.58 -3.18
C LEU A 129 13.51 -17.97 -2.42
N PRO A 130 14.05 -19.19 -2.62
CA PRO A 130 15.29 -19.61 -1.99
C PRO A 130 16.44 -18.65 -2.33
N PRO A 131 17.37 -18.38 -1.40
CA PRO A 131 18.51 -17.50 -1.66
C PRO A 131 19.31 -18.00 -2.87
N PRO A 132 19.82 -17.12 -3.74
CA PRO A 132 20.67 -17.52 -4.84
C PRO A 132 21.92 -18.22 -4.30
N GLN A 133 22.23 -19.41 -4.84
CA GLN A 133 23.44 -20.18 -4.50
C GLN A 133 24.69 -19.61 -5.17
#